data_AF-A0A969F8P8-F1
#
_entry.id   AF-A0A969F8P8-F1
#
_cell.length_a   1.000
_cell.length_b   1.000
_cell.length_c   1.000
_cell.angle_alpha   90.00
_cell.angle_beta   90.00
_cell.angle_gamma   90.00
#
_symmetry.space_group_name_H-M   'P 1'
#
loop_
_entity.id
_entity.type
_entity.pdbx_description
1 polymer ?
#
loop_
_entity_poly.entity_id
_entity_poly.type
_entity_poly.pdbx_seq_one_letter_code
_entity_poly.pdbx_strand_id
1 'polypeptide(L)'
;KGFSEKVNIPAQNTLASAIQIGNPVSYEKAVKAIQETDGIVEQATEHELANAAALADKTGMYACPHTAVALAALFKLVNQGTIKSQDRVIVISTAHGLKFTNFKMKYHEDGLDEVEAQYANPPVNLPADATLVKEVLARRFDRE
;
A
#
# COMPACT_ATOMS: atom_id res chain seq x y z
N LYS A 1 0.51 2.16 -21.56
CA LYS A 1 1.31 2.95 -22.52
C LYS A 1 2.41 3.70 -21.78
N GLY A 2 3.59 3.10 -21.68
CA GLY A 2 4.80 3.62 -21.04
C GLY A 2 6.00 2.86 -21.65
N PHE A 3 7.24 3.27 -21.38
CA PHE A 3 8.47 2.68 -21.95
C PHE A 3 8.81 3.01 -23.42
N SER A 4 8.39 4.17 -23.93
CA SER A 4 8.94 4.68 -25.20
C SER A 4 10.44 5.01 -25.08
N GLU A 5 10.92 5.34 -23.88
CA GLU A 5 12.30 5.70 -23.62
C GLU A 5 12.75 5.17 -22.25
N LYS A 6 13.99 4.67 -22.18
CA LYS A 6 14.62 4.23 -20.94
C LYS A 6 15.17 5.44 -20.20
N VAL A 7 14.61 5.73 -19.03
CA VAL A 7 15.10 6.79 -18.15
C VAL A 7 15.77 6.16 -16.94
N ASN A 8 17.01 6.55 -16.67
CA ASN A 8 17.73 6.17 -15.46
C ASN A 8 17.67 7.35 -14.48
N ILE A 9 17.20 7.09 -13.27
CA ILE A 9 17.17 8.07 -12.19
C ILE A 9 17.99 7.57 -11.00
N PRO A 10 18.55 8.45 -10.15
CA PRO A 10 19.02 8.04 -8.84
C PRO A 10 17.84 7.49 -8.02
N ALA A 11 18.04 6.36 -7.34
CA ALA A 11 17.01 5.78 -6.50
C ALA A 11 16.64 6.73 -5.35
N GLN A 12 15.37 7.13 -5.31
CA GLN A 12 14.84 7.98 -4.25
C GLN A 12 14.35 7.12 -3.08
N ASN A 13 14.31 7.69 -1.88
CA ASN A 13 13.77 6.99 -0.71
C ASN A 13 12.28 6.69 -0.92
N THR A 14 11.87 5.50 -0.47
CA THR A 14 10.48 5.05 -0.51
C THR A 14 10.21 4.13 0.68
N LEU A 15 8.98 4.13 1.21
CA LEU A 15 8.54 3.19 2.23
C LEU A 15 8.53 1.75 1.68
N ALA A 16 8.47 1.59 0.36
CA ALA A 16 8.62 0.32 -0.34
C ALA A 16 10.08 -0.02 -0.67
N SER A 17 10.95 -0.06 0.35
CA SER A 17 12.41 -0.17 0.21
C SER A 17 12.93 -1.28 -0.73
N ALA A 18 12.25 -2.42 -0.85
CA ALA A 18 12.70 -3.49 -1.75
C ALA A 18 12.55 -3.18 -3.26
N ILE A 19 11.85 -2.10 -3.63
CA ILE A 19 11.76 -1.59 -5.02
C ILE A 19 12.39 -0.20 -5.16
N GLN A 20 13.22 0.22 -4.20
CA GLN A 20 14.03 1.44 -4.28
C GLN A 20 15.13 1.27 -5.35
N ILE A 21 14.74 1.34 -6.61
CA ILE A 21 15.59 1.03 -7.77
C ILE A 21 15.36 2.10 -8.84
N GLY A 22 16.38 2.90 -9.12
CA GLY A 22 16.31 3.96 -10.13
C GLY A 22 16.79 3.56 -11.53
N ASN A 23 17.49 2.42 -11.66
CA ASN A 23 17.88 1.83 -12.94
C ASN A 23 17.76 0.30 -12.87
N PRO A 24 16.61 -0.27 -13.27
CA PRO A 24 16.36 -1.70 -13.14
C PRO A 24 17.19 -2.53 -14.13
N VAL A 25 17.94 -3.51 -13.60
CA VAL A 25 18.83 -4.39 -14.38
C VAL A 25 18.08 -5.16 -15.47
N SER A 26 16.83 -5.55 -15.23
CA SER A 26 16.00 -6.31 -16.16
C SER A 26 15.01 -5.44 -16.95
N TYR A 27 15.30 -4.15 -17.14
CA TYR A 27 14.43 -3.21 -17.86
C TYR A 27 13.92 -3.77 -19.20
N GLU A 28 14.83 -4.22 -20.08
CA GLU A 28 14.45 -4.70 -21.43
C GLU A 28 13.49 -5.90 -21.37
N LYS A 29 13.66 -6.79 -20.38
CA LYS A 29 12.77 -7.93 -20.18
C LYS A 29 11.36 -7.47 -19.74
N ALA A 30 11.29 -6.47 -18.87
CA ALA A 30 10.03 -5.90 -18.42
C ALA A 30 9.30 -5.17 -19.56
N VAL A 31 10.01 -4.34 -20.35
CA VAL A 31 9.44 -3.65 -21.52
C VAL A 31 8.86 -4.65 -22.51
N LYS A 32 9.61 -5.70 -22.84
CA LYS A 32 9.15 -6.76 -23.74
C LYS A 32 7.87 -7.42 -23.24
N ALA A 33 7.83 -7.83 -21.98
CA ALA A 33 6.64 -8.47 -21.40
C ALA A 33 5.41 -7.55 -21.41
N ILE A 34 5.62 -6.26 -21.12
CA ILE A 34 4.54 -5.26 -21.14
C ILE A 34 4.01 -5.04 -22.56
N GLN A 35 4.88 -4.95 -23.56
CA GLN A 35 4.46 -4.81 -24.96
C GLN A 35 3.74 -6.05 -25.48
N GLU A 36 4.23 -7.26 -25.17
CA GLU A 36 3.63 -8.53 -25.60
C GLU A 36 2.26 -8.79 -24.96
N THR A 37 1.96 -8.18 -23.81
CA THR A 37 0.71 -8.38 -23.05
C THR A 37 -0.26 -7.20 -23.13
N ASP A 38 0.05 -6.17 -23.94
CA ASP A 38 -0.62 -4.86 -23.92
C ASP A 38 -0.77 -4.30 -22.50
N GLY A 39 0.28 -4.48 -21.71
CA GLY A 39 0.34 -4.18 -20.30
C GLY A 39 0.36 -2.68 -20.00
N ILE A 40 0.00 -2.37 -18.77
CA ILE A 40 0.02 -1.01 -18.23
C ILE A 40 1.07 -0.93 -17.12
N VAL A 41 1.73 0.22 -17.04
CA VAL A 41 2.54 0.57 -15.89
C VAL A 41 1.98 1.82 -15.27
N GLU A 42 1.91 1.76 -13.95
CA GLU A 42 1.29 2.75 -13.09
C GLU A 42 2.21 2.96 -11.89
N GLN A 43 2.10 4.12 -11.26
CA GLN A 43 2.90 4.48 -10.09
C GLN A 43 2.00 4.72 -8.88
N ALA A 44 2.56 4.60 -7.68
CA ALA A 44 1.90 4.96 -6.44
C ALA A 44 2.80 5.91 -5.65
N THR A 45 2.22 6.97 -5.10
CA THR A 45 2.91 7.85 -4.15
C THR A 45 3.04 7.16 -2.79
N GLU A 46 3.90 7.69 -1.91
CA GLU A 46 4.02 7.21 -0.52
C GLU A 46 2.68 7.28 0.21
N HIS A 47 1.91 8.35 -0.01
CA HIS A 47 0.55 8.50 0.54
C HIS A 47 -0.40 7.42 0.04
N GLU A 48 -0.40 7.13 -1.27
CA GLU A 48 -1.29 6.14 -1.86
C GLU A 48 -0.95 4.72 -1.43
N LEU A 49 0.34 4.35 -1.44
CA LEU A 49 0.76 3.01 -1.04
C LEU A 49 0.51 2.79 0.46
N ALA A 50 0.72 3.81 1.30
CA ALA A 50 0.51 3.68 2.74
C ALA A 50 -0.97 3.47 3.09
N ASN A 51 -1.86 4.27 2.49
CA ASN A 51 -3.30 4.11 2.68
C ASN A 51 -3.85 2.83 2.05
N ALA A 52 -3.31 2.39 0.90
CA ALA A 52 -3.68 1.11 0.31
C ALA A 52 -3.27 -0.08 1.19
N ALA A 53 -2.11 -0.02 1.84
CA ALA A 53 -1.66 -1.04 2.78
C ALA A 53 -2.65 -1.16 3.96
N ALA A 54 -2.98 -0.02 4.58
CA ALA A 54 -3.87 0.00 5.74
C ALA A 54 -5.29 -0.44 5.38
N LEU A 55 -5.81 -0.04 4.21
CA LEU A 55 -7.11 -0.48 3.74
C LEU A 55 -7.17 -2.00 3.52
N ALA A 56 -6.12 -2.60 2.95
CA ALA A 56 -6.03 -4.05 2.81
C ALA A 56 -5.94 -4.76 4.17
N ASP A 57 -5.18 -4.21 5.11
CA ASP A 57 -5.05 -4.79 6.45
C ASP A 57 -6.37 -4.73 7.23
N LYS A 58 -7.23 -3.73 6.98
CA LYS A 58 -8.60 -3.69 7.54
C LYS A 58 -9.47 -4.87 7.11
N THR A 59 -9.11 -5.59 6.04
CA THR A 59 -9.83 -6.80 5.60
C THR A 59 -9.19 -8.09 6.12
N GLY A 60 -8.28 -8.00 7.10
CA GLY A 60 -7.60 -9.15 7.71
C GLY A 60 -6.32 -9.59 6.99
N MET A 61 -5.85 -8.81 6.00
CA MET A 61 -4.52 -9.04 5.41
C MET A 61 -3.40 -8.47 6.29
N TYR A 62 -2.17 -8.77 5.90
CA TYR A 62 -0.99 -8.10 6.42
C TYR A 62 -0.02 -7.79 5.27
N ALA A 63 -0.40 -6.83 4.43
CA ALA A 63 0.24 -6.57 3.14
C ALA A 63 1.64 -5.94 3.32
N CYS A 64 2.61 -6.33 2.49
CA CYS A 64 3.88 -5.61 2.43
C CYS A 64 3.74 -4.31 1.60
N PRO A 65 4.64 -3.34 1.75
CA PRO A 65 4.60 -2.08 0.97
C PRO A 65 4.52 -2.29 -0.55
N HIS A 66 5.22 -3.29 -1.11
CA HIS A 66 5.16 -3.60 -2.55
C HIS A 66 3.81 -4.11 -3.01
N THR A 67 3.16 -4.92 -2.17
CA THR A 67 1.77 -5.34 -2.42
C THR A 67 0.86 -4.13 -2.38
N ALA A 68 1.12 -3.18 -1.47
CA ALA A 68 0.36 -1.95 -1.36
C ALA A 68 0.54 -1.02 -2.56
N VAL A 69 1.73 -0.94 -3.17
CA VAL A 69 1.93 -0.26 -4.46
C VAL A 69 1.06 -0.89 -5.56
N ALA A 70 1.05 -2.22 -5.64
CA ALA A 70 0.21 -2.93 -6.61
C ALA A 70 -1.29 -2.71 -6.37
N LEU A 71 -1.73 -2.66 -5.11
CA LEU A 71 -3.11 -2.35 -4.74
C LEU A 71 -3.48 -0.90 -5.04
N ALA A 72 -2.60 0.06 -4.76
CA ALA A 72 -2.81 1.46 -5.11
C ALA A 72 -2.97 1.64 -6.63
N ALA A 73 -2.11 0.99 -7.43
CA ALA A 73 -2.26 0.95 -8.88
C ALA A 73 -3.58 0.28 -9.31
N LEU A 74 -3.97 -0.84 -8.71
CA LEU A 74 -5.25 -1.50 -8.96
C LEU A 74 -6.43 -0.54 -8.70
N PHE A 75 -6.44 0.16 -7.56
CA PHE A 75 -7.50 1.11 -7.23
C PHE A 75 -7.61 2.24 -8.26
N LYS A 76 -6.48 2.79 -8.72
CA LYS A 76 -6.46 3.79 -9.80
C LYS A 76 -7.07 3.24 -11.09
N LEU A 77 -6.63 2.06 -11.51
CA LEU A 77 -7.07 1.45 -12.77
C LEU A 77 -8.55 1.05 -12.72
N VAL A 78 -9.07 0.66 -11.57
CA VAL A 78 -10.51 0.44 -11.36
C VAL A 78 -11.27 1.76 -11.43
N ASN A 79 -10.80 2.81 -10.74
CA ASN A 79 -11.44 4.12 -10.75
C ASN A 79 -11.46 4.77 -12.14
N GLN A 80 -10.45 4.50 -12.98
CA GLN A 80 -10.38 4.94 -14.37
C GLN A 80 -11.25 4.10 -15.32
N GLY A 81 -11.80 2.97 -14.84
CA GLY A 81 -12.57 2.02 -15.66
C GLY A 81 -11.72 1.14 -16.58
N THR A 82 -10.40 1.18 -16.44
CA THR A 82 -9.47 0.31 -17.19
C THR A 82 -9.63 -1.15 -16.76
N ILE A 83 -9.68 -1.39 -15.45
CA ILE A 83 -10.05 -2.69 -14.86
C ILE A 83 -11.51 -2.61 -14.45
N LYS A 84 -12.32 -3.56 -14.90
CA LYS A 84 -13.77 -3.59 -14.66
C LYS A 84 -14.10 -4.43 -13.43
N SER A 85 -15.25 -4.18 -12.81
CA SER A 85 -15.67 -4.86 -11.57
C SER A 85 -15.83 -6.37 -11.73
N GLN A 86 -16.14 -6.86 -12.94
CA GLN A 86 -16.24 -8.29 -13.24
C GLN A 86 -14.89 -8.96 -13.57
N ASP A 87 -13.82 -8.20 -13.70
CA ASP A 87 -12.52 -8.75 -14.12
C ASP A 87 -11.90 -9.57 -12.98
N ARG A 88 -11.33 -10.72 -13.34
CA ARG A 88 -10.56 -11.53 -12.40
C ARG A 88 -9.14 -10.99 -12.32
N VAL A 89 -8.79 -10.40 -11.18
CA VAL A 89 -7.48 -9.80 -10.94
C VAL A 89 -6.69 -10.63 -9.93
N ILE A 90 -5.39 -10.80 -10.19
CA ILE A 90 -4.45 -11.42 -9.25
C ILE A 90 -3.39 -10.36 -8.90
N VAL A 91 -3.26 -10.04 -7.62
CA VAL A 91 -2.18 -9.20 -7.09
C VAL A 91 -1.09 -10.11 -6.52
N ILE A 92 0.15 -9.92 -6.96
CA ILE A 92 1.29 -10.75 -6.53
C ILE A 92 1.94 -10.11 -5.31
N SER A 93 1.88 -10.80 -4.16
CA SER A 93 2.65 -10.42 -2.97
C SER A 93 4.02 -11.09 -2.98
N THR A 94 5.08 -10.29 -2.98
CA THR A 94 6.46 -10.78 -3.09
C THR A 94 7.19 -10.91 -1.76
N ALA A 95 6.58 -10.41 -0.66
CA ALA A 95 7.16 -10.44 0.66
C ALA A 95 6.08 -10.50 1.75
N HIS A 96 6.38 -11.17 2.85
CA HIS A 96 5.49 -11.20 4.02
C HIS A 96 5.47 -9.84 4.72
N GLY A 97 4.29 -9.34 5.10
CA GLY A 97 4.15 -8.04 5.79
C GLY A 97 4.89 -7.94 7.12
N LEU A 98 5.18 -9.07 7.78
CA LEU A 98 5.98 -9.15 9.02
C LEU A 98 7.40 -8.56 8.87
N LYS A 99 7.93 -8.48 7.65
CA LYS A 99 9.21 -7.80 7.40
C LYS A 99 9.11 -6.26 7.53
N PHE A 100 7.90 -5.72 7.64
CA PHE A 100 7.62 -4.28 7.58
C PHE A 100 6.74 -3.79 8.75
N THR A 101 6.89 -4.40 9.93
CA THR A 101 6.15 -4.01 11.14
C THR A 101 6.34 -2.54 11.51
N ASN A 102 7.58 -2.02 11.41
CA ASN A 102 7.86 -0.61 11.72
C ASN A 102 7.11 0.37 10.81
N PHE A 103 6.93 0.04 9.53
CA PHE A 103 6.15 0.87 8.61
C PHE A 103 4.68 0.94 9.06
N LYS A 104 4.11 -0.20 9.48
CA LYS A 104 2.72 -0.26 9.94
C LYS A 104 2.50 0.43 11.28
N MET A 105 3.42 0.23 12.23
CA MET A 105 3.43 0.95 13.51
C MET A 105 3.42 2.45 13.28
N LYS A 106 4.38 2.97 12.51
CA LYS A 106 4.45 4.39 12.17
C LYS A 106 3.20 4.90 11.49
N TYR A 107 2.61 4.15 10.55
CA TYR A 107 1.36 4.55 9.90
C TYR A 107 0.21 4.73 10.91
N HIS A 108 0.00 3.76 11.80
CA HIS A 108 -1.10 3.83 12.78
C HIS A 108 -0.85 4.80 13.94
N GLU A 109 0.40 5.21 14.15
CA GLU A 109 0.81 6.23 15.13
C GLU A 109 1.00 7.63 14.51
N ASP A 110 0.61 7.83 13.24
CA ASP A 110 0.76 9.10 12.51
C ASP A 110 2.21 9.62 12.43
N GLY A 111 3.15 8.68 12.30
CA GLY A 111 4.60 8.91 12.31
C GLY A 111 5.29 8.73 10.94
N LEU A 112 4.53 8.82 9.84
CA LEU A 112 5.08 8.78 8.48
C LEU A 112 5.06 10.18 7.87
N ASP A 113 6.21 10.62 7.36
CA ASP A 113 6.31 11.90 6.66
C ASP A 113 5.50 11.88 5.36
N GLU A 114 4.83 13.00 5.04
CA GLU A 114 4.07 13.19 3.78
C GLU A 114 2.89 12.21 3.56
N VAL A 115 2.45 11.51 4.60
CA VAL A 115 1.29 10.61 4.56
C VAL A 115 0.23 11.10 5.53
N GLU A 116 -0.97 11.40 5.03
CA GLU A 116 -2.15 11.54 5.89
C GLU A 116 -2.76 10.16 6.11
N ALA A 117 -2.69 9.65 7.34
CA ALA A 117 -3.09 8.29 7.68
C ALA A 117 -4.63 8.14 7.82
N GLN A 118 -5.32 7.99 6.69
CA GLN A 118 -6.79 7.94 6.60
C GLN A 118 -7.42 6.77 7.38
N TYR A 119 -6.64 5.71 7.60
CA TYR A 119 -7.07 4.49 8.27
C TYR A 119 -6.24 4.19 9.53
N ALA A 120 -5.66 5.23 10.15
CA ALA A 120 -4.94 5.09 11.41
C ALA A 120 -5.85 4.43 12.48
N ASN A 121 -5.25 3.54 13.27
CA ASN A 121 -5.94 2.83 14.36
C ASN A 121 -4.99 2.72 15.56
N PRO A 122 -4.66 3.85 16.19
CA PRO A 122 -3.73 3.86 17.31
C PRO A 122 -4.32 3.14 18.53
N PRO A 123 -3.47 2.56 19.39
CA PRO A 123 -3.88 2.10 20.71
C PRO A 123 -4.53 3.22 21.52
N VAL A 124 -5.60 2.89 22.26
CA VAL A 124 -6.19 3.82 23.24
C VAL A 124 -5.64 3.46 24.59
N ASN A 125 -4.79 4.34 25.14
CA ASN A 125 -4.19 4.16 26.46
C ASN A 125 -5.19 4.57 27.55
N LEU A 126 -5.46 3.66 28.49
CA LEU A 126 -6.39 3.86 29.60
C LEU A 126 -5.73 3.41 30.91
N PRO A 127 -6.10 4.00 32.06
CA PRO A 127 -5.73 3.47 33.36
C PRO A 127 -6.33 2.07 33.57
N ALA A 128 -5.79 1.32 34.54
CA ALA A 128 -6.29 0.01 34.94
C ALA A 128 -7.62 0.11 35.71
N ASP A 129 -8.65 0.61 35.04
CA ASP A 129 -9.99 0.85 35.58
C ASP A 129 -11.04 0.16 34.68
N ALA A 130 -11.74 -0.82 35.26
CA ALA A 130 -12.73 -1.61 34.52
C ALA A 130 -13.95 -0.81 34.05
N THR A 131 -14.32 0.27 34.77
CA THR A 131 -15.44 1.14 34.40
C THR A 131 -15.06 1.94 33.17
N LEU A 132 -13.88 2.57 33.17
CA LEU A 132 -13.39 3.34 32.03
C LEU A 132 -13.19 2.47 30.79
N VAL A 133 -12.68 1.25 30.95
CA VAL A 133 -12.56 0.29 29.84
C VAL A 133 -13.92 -0.04 29.24
N LYS A 134 -14.94 -0.32 30.07
CA LYS A 134 -16.31 -0.61 29.58
C LYS A 134 -16.91 0.57 28.83
N GLU A 135 -16.75 1.79 29.33
CA GLU A 135 -17.26 3.01 28.69
C GLU A 135 -16.60 3.28 27.33
N VAL A 136 -15.29 3.02 27.20
CA VAL A 136 -14.58 3.17 25.93
C VAL A 136 -15.00 2.09 24.93
N LEU A 137 -15.16 0.84 25.38
CA LEU A 137 -15.64 -0.25 24.54
C LEU A 137 -17.05 0.04 24.01
N ALA A 138 -18.00 0.43 24.87
CA ALA A 138 -19.36 0.78 24.46
C ALA A 138 -19.35 1.86 23.37
N ARG A 139 -18.62 2.96 23.59
CA ARG A 139 -18.50 4.04 22.60
C ARG A 139 -17.88 3.61 21.27
N ARG A 140 -17.04 2.57 21.25
CA ARG A 140 -16.43 2.07 20.00
C ARG A 140 -17.37 1.13 19.25
N PHE A 141 -18.05 0.23 19.96
CA PHE A 141 -19.04 -0.66 19.34
C PHE A 141 -20.26 0.09 18.82
N ASP A 142 -20.67 1.18 19.48
CA ASP A 142 -21.80 2.01 19.02
C ASP A 142 -21.47 2.91 17.82
N ARG A 143 -20.20 2.97 17.40
CA ARG A 143 -19.72 3.81 16.28
C ARG A 143 -19.54 3.05 14.96
N GLU A 144 -19.67 1.73 14.97
CA GLU A 144 -19.68 0.87 13.78
C GLU A 144 -21.12 0.58 13.34
#